data_AF-A0A1Y4UKN9-F1
#
_entry.id   AF-A0A1Y4UKN9-F1
#
_cell.length_a   1.000
_cell.length_b   1.000
_cell.length_c   1.000
_cell.angle_alpha   90.00
_cell.angle_beta   90.00
_cell.angle_gamma   90.00
#
_symmetry.space_group_name_H-M   'P 1'
#
loop_
_entity.id
_entity.type
_entity.pdbx_description
1 polymer ?
#
loop_
_entity_poly.entity_id
_entity_poly.type
_entity_poly.pdbx_seq_one_letter_code
_entity_poly.pdbx_strand_id
1 'polypeptide(L)'
;MISNKEKLSQVNFKMPEKDKKEVAAIFKYYGLDLSTGIKMYLKEVQHTKSIPLSLKPTTELDAAIAEADRGEFAGEFNSLEEFNQGFDKALNDED
;
A
#
# COMPACT_ATOMS: atom_id res chain seq x y z
N MET A 1 17.04 4.25 44.60
CA MET A 1 17.30 4.21 43.15
C MET A 1 16.05 3.68 42.46
N ILE A 2 15.31 4.54 41.75
CA ILE A 2 14.14 4.09 40.99
C ILE A 2 14.68 3.49 39.70
N SER A 3 14.65 2.17 39.60
CA SER A 3 14.99 1.46 38.37
C SER A 3 13.93 1.83 37.33
N ASN A 4 14.29 2.69 36.38
CA ASN A 4 13.42 3.08 35.28
C ASN A 4 13.37 1.91 34.30
N LYS A 5 12.63 0.85 34.67
CA LYS A 5 12.35 -0.29 33.79
C LYS A 5 11.66 0.28 32.56
N GLU A 6 12.28 0.14 31.39
CA GLU A 6 11.67 0.54 30.13
C GLU A 6 10.30 -0.14 30.03
N LYS A 7 9.23 0.66 29.96
CA LYS A 7 7.88 0.14 29.76
C LYS A 7 7.82 -0.43 28.35
N LEU A 8 7.62 -1.75 28.26
CA LEU A 8 7.37 -2.41 26.99
C LEU A 8 5.93 -2.14 26.56
N SER A 9 5.77 -1.68 25.31
CA SER A 9 4.47 -1.52 24.67
C SER A 9 4.27 -2.63 23.65
N GLN A 10 3.09 -3.26 23.67
CA GLN A 10 2.70 -4.25 22.67
C GLN A 10 1.99 -3.56 21.50
N VAL A 11 2.34 -3.95 20.28
CA VAL A 11 1.65 -3.50 19.06
C VAL A 11 1.07 -4.72 18.36
N ASN A 12 -0.20 -4.63 17.96
CA ASN A 12 -0.92 -5.67 17.24
C ASN A 12 -1.28 -5.17 15.84
N PHE A 13 -0.99 -5.97 14.82
CA PHE A 13 -1.28 -5.64 13.42
C PHE A 13 -2.10 -6.76 12.78
N LYS A 14 -3.01 -6.39 11.87
CA LYS A 14 -3.74 -7.31 11.01
C LYS A 14 -3.21 -7.17 9.59
N MET A 15 -3.05 -8.30 8.89
CA MET A 15 -2.73 -8.35 7.46
C MET A 15 -3.28 -9.65 6.87
N PRO A 16 -3.52 -9.70 5.55
CA PRO A 16 -3.86 -10.95 4.87
C PRO A 16 -2.81 -12.04 5.10
N GLU A 17 -3.25 -13.29 5.24
CA GLU A 17 -2.34 -14.39 5.55
C GLU A 17 -1.30 -14.63 4.45
N LYS A 18 -1.69 -14.43 3.19
CA LYS A 18 -0.80 -14.55 2.03
C LYS A 18 0.38 -13.58 2.15
N ASP A 19 0.11 -12.29 2.35
CA ASP A 19 1.12 -11.24 2.45
C ASP A 19 2.05 -11.49 3.65
N LYS A 20 1.49 -11.95 4.77
CA LYS A 20 2.27 -12.35 5.95
C LYS A 20 3.31 -13.43 5.63
N LYS A 21 2.90 -14.47 4.90
CA LYS A 21 3.79 -15.58 4.53
C LYS A 21 4.89 -15.10 3.58
N GLU A 22 4.53 -14.27 2.61
CA GLU A 22 5.48 -13.71 1.65
C GLU A 22 6.54 -12.83 2.33
N VAL A 23 6.11 -11.85 3.12
CA VAL A 23 7.03 -10.95 3.84
C VAL A 23 7.88 -11.72 4.85
N ALA A 24 7.32 -12.72 5.54
CA ALA A 24 8.09 -13.56 6.46
C ALA A 24 9.18 -14.37 5.74
N ALA A 25 8.95 -14.83 4.51
CA ALA A 25 9.95 -15.53 3.71
C ALA A 25 11.12 -14.60 3.32
N ILE A 26 10.81 -13.35 2.95
CA ILE A 26 11.82 -12.32 2.64
C ILE A 26 12.70 -12.04 3.87
N PHE A 27 12.10 -11.76 5.04
CA PHE A 27 12.91 -11.54 6.24
C PHE A 27 13.72 -12.76 6.64
N LYS A 28 13.16 -13.97 6.50
CA LYS A 28 13.85 -15.22 6.80
C LYS A 28 15.05 -15.45 5.89
N TYR A 29 14.98 -15.04 4.62
CA TYR A 29 16.13 -15.08 3.70
C TYR A 29 17.32 -14.28 4.25
N TYR A 30 17.07 -13.15 4.92
CA TYR A 30 18.08 -12.35 5.60
C TYR A 30 18.37 -12.77 7.05
N GLY A 31 17.82 -13.91 7.51
CA GLY A 31 18.02 -14.41 8.88
C GLY A 31 17.24 -13.64 9.95
N LEU A 32 16.19 -12.91 9.57
CA LEU A 32 15.38 -12.09 10.47
C LEU A 32 13.99 -12.69 10.63
N ASP A 33 13.41 -12.56 11.83
CA ASP A 33 11.99 -12.82 12.03
C ASP A 33 11.16 -11.56 11.72
N LEU A 34 9.86 -11.76 11.48
CA LEU A 34 8.93 -10.69 11.12
C LEU A 34 8.90 -9.56 12.15
N SER A 35 8.98 -9.87 13.45
CA SER A 35 8.96 -8.84 14.50
C SER A 35 10.23 -8.00 14.51
N THR A 36 11.39 -8.61 14.21
CA THR A 36 12.65 -7.89 14.08
C THR A 36 12.62 -6.98 12.85
N GLY A 37 12.12 -7.46 11.72
CA GLY A 37 11.95 -6.65 10.51
C GLY A 37 11.06 -5.41 10.74
N ILE A 38 9.91 -5.59 11.41
CA ILE A 38 9.01 -4.48 11.75
C ILE A 38 9.69 -3.48 12.70
N LYS A 39 10.42 -3.97 13.72
CA LYS A 39 11.17 -3.11 14.64
C LYS A 39 12.25 -2.29 13.94
N MET A 40 12.96 -2.88 12.97
CA MET A 40 13.96 -2.17 12.17
C MET A 40 13.33 -1.02 11.41
N TYR A 41 12.21 -1.27 10.71
CA TYR A 41 11.47 -0.22 10.02
C TYR A 41 11.06 0.93 10.95
N LEU A 42 10.47 0.61 12.11
CA LEU A 42 10.06 1.62 13.09
C LEU A 42 11.26 2.37 13.69
N LYS A 43 12.41 1.71 13.83
CA LYS A 43 13.65 2.33 14.31
C LYS A 43 14.20 3.31 13.29
N GLU A 44 14.16 2.95 12.01
CA GLU A 44 14.54 3.83 10.90
C GLU A 44 13.65 5.08 10.89
N VAL A 45 12.33 4.92 10.99
CA VAL A 45 11.39 6.06 11.13
C VAL A 45 11.76 6.96 12.31
N GLN A 46 12.07 6.36 13.46
CA GLN A 46 12.48 7.12 14.65
C GLN A 46 13.82 7.85 14.43
N HIS A 47 14.75 7.24 13.70
CA HIS A 47 16.09 7.76 13.43
C HIS A 47 16.06 8.92 12.44
N THR A 48 15.36 8.76 11.32
CA THR A 48 15.30 9.75 10.24
C THR A 48 14.24 10.83 10.44
N LYS A 49 13.31 10.62 11.38
CA LYS A 49 12.11 11.46 11.57
C LYS A 49 11.26 11.58 10.31
N SER A 50 11.32 10.56 9.46
CA SER A 50 10.61 10.50 8.18
C SER A 50 10.17 9.07 7.90
N ILE A 51 9.25 8.89 6.94
CA ILE A 51 8.91 7.55 6.46
C ILE A 51 10.01 7.11 5.49
N PRO A 52 10.73 6.00 5.74
CA PRO A 52 11.85 5.52 4.91
C PRO A 52 11.34 4.74 3.69
N LEU A 53 10.31 5.27 3.06
CA LEU A 53 9.73 4.80 1.81
C LEU A 53 9.55 6.04 0.95
N SER A 54 9.83 5.92 -0.34
CA SER A 54 9.41 6.94 -1.29
C SER A 54 7.90 6.92 -1.37
N LEU A 55 7.25 7.75 -0.55
CA LEU A 55 5.84 8.03 -0.68
C LEU A 55 5.66 8.81 -1.98
N LYS A 56 5.26 8.11 -3.04
CA LYS A 56 4.80 8.80 -4.23
C LYS A 56 3.52 9.54 -3.83
N PRO A 57 3.43 10.87 -4.05
CA PRO A 57 2.12 11.51 -3.98
C PRO A 57 1.25 10.79 -5.00
N THR A 58 0.14 10.22 -4.56
CA THR A 58 -0.87 9.69 -5.49
C THR A 58 -1.39 10.88 -6.27
N THR A 59 -0.88 11.09 -7.49
CA THR A 59 -1.50 12.04 -8.41
C THR A 59 -2.85 11.49 -8.86
N GLU A 60 -3.75 12.33 -9.38
CA GLU A 60 -4.99 11.86 -10.00
C GLU A 60 -4.70 10.81 -11.09
N LEU A 61 -3.56 10.94 -11.78
CA LEU A 61 -3.07 9.95 -12.73
C LEU A 61 -2.67 8.62 -12.06
N ASP A 62 -1.96 8.65 -10.93
CA ASP A 62 -1.63 7.42 -10.17
C ASP A 62 -2.90 6.73 -9.64
N ALA A 63 -3.93 7.49 -9.24
CA ALA A 63 -5.21 6.95 -8.83
C ALA A 63 -5.95 6.29 -10.01
N ALA A 64 -6.00 6.94 -11.18
CA ALA A 64 -6.61 6.41 -12.40
C ALA A 64 -5.89 5.15 -12.91
N ILE A 65 -4.55 5.13 -12.87
CA ILE A 65 -3.76 3.93 -13.20
C ILE A 65 -4.10 2.80 -12.22
N ALA A 66 -4.16 3.10 -10.92
CA ALA A 66 -4.49 2.09 -9.92
C ALA A 66 -5.95 1.59 -10.04
N GLU A 67 -6.89 2.43 -10.46
CA GLU A 67 -8.28 2.07 -10.77
C GLU A 67 -8.37 1.17 -12.01
N ALA A 68 -7.62 1.50 -13.07
CA ALA A 68 -7.51 0.67 -14.26
C ALA A 68 -6.85 -0.70 -13.96
N ASP A 69 -5.78 -0.73 -13.16
CA ASP A 69 -5.11 -1.98 -12.74
C ASP A 69 -6.04 -2.88 -11.88
N ARG A 70 -6.97 -2.28 -11.14
CA ARG A 70 -7.99 -3.00 -10.36
C ARG A 70 -9.23 -3.39 -11.20
N GLY A 71 -9.28 -3.01 -12.48
CA GLY A 71 -10.43 -3.27 -13.35
C GLY A 71 -11.68 -2.47 -12.98
N GLU A 72 -11.51 -1.36 -12.26
CA GLU A 72 -12.62 -0.51 -11.78
C GLU A 72 -12.98 0.60 -12.79
N PHE A 73 -12.24 0.73 -13.90
CA PHE A 73 -12.47 1.76 -14.90
C PHE A 73 -13.52 1.32 -15.94
N ALA A 74 -14.64 2.05 -15.98
CA ALA A 74 -15.67 2.15 -17.02
C ALA A 74 -16.24 0.86 -17.67
N GLY A 75 -15.89 -0.34 -17.19
CA GLY A 75 -16.36 -1.63 -17.72
C GLY A 75 -15.48 -2.22 -18.83
N GLU A 76 -15.77 -3.47 -19.20
CA GLU A 76 -15.13 -4.14 -20.34
C GLU A 76 -15.82 -3.72 -21.64
N PHE A 77 -15.05 -3.17 -22.58
CA PHE A 77 -15.54 -2.82 -23.92
C PHE A 77 -15.00 -3.82 -24.93
N ASN A 78 -15.87 -4.35 -25.79
CA ASN A 78 -15.46 -5.35 -26.78
C ASN A 78 -14.91 -4.73 -28.07
N SER A 79 -14.98 -3.40 -28.21
CA SER A 79 -14.51 -2.67 -29.39
C SER A 79 -14.28 -1.18 -29.10
N LEU A 80 -13.38 -0.57 -29.89
CA LEU A 80 -13.05 0.87 -29.80
C LEU A 80 -14.29 1.76 -30.01
N GLU A 81 -15.24 1.27 -30.82
CA GLU A 81 -16.48 1.98 -31.15
C GLU A 81 -17.45 2.03 -29.95
N GLU A 82 -17.55 0.94 -29.17
CA GLU A 82 -18.35 0.92 -27.93
C GLU A 82 -17.75 1.82 -26.85
N PHE A 83 -16.41 1.86 -26.74
CA PHE A 83 -15.73 2.75 -25.81
C PHE A 83 -16.02 4.23 -26.11
N ASN A 84 -15.89 4.65 -27.37
CA ASN A 84 -16.14 6.03 -27.77
C ASN A 84 -17.60 6.43 -27.53
N GLN A 85 -18.57 5.55 -27.83
CA GLN A 85 -19.99 5.83 -27.56
C GLN A 85 -20.30 6.00 -26.07
N GLY A 86 -19.68 5.19 -25.20
CA GLY A 86 -19.83 5.33 -23.74
C GLY A 86 -19.20 6.62 -23.21
N PHE A 87 -18.03 6.99 -23.74
CA PHE A 87 -17.31 8.20 -23.37
C PHE A 87 -18.03 9.48 -23.83
N ASP A 88 -18.50 9.53 -25.08
CA ASP A 88 -19.31 10.63 -25.61
C ASP A 88 -20.63 10.80 -24.84
N LYS A 89 -21.25 9.71 -24.40
CA LYS A 89 -22.48 9.80 -23.59
C LYS A 89 -22.20 10.38 -22.20
N ALA A 90 -21.10 10.01 -21.55
CA ALA A 90 -20.72 10.54 -20.24
C ALA A 90 -20.41 12.04 -20.28
N LEU A 91 -19.84 12.55 -21.39
CA LEU A 91 -19.53 13.97 -21.57
C LEU A 91 -20.76 14.86 -21.87
N ASN A 92 -21.86 14.27 -22.36
CA ASN A 92 -23.07 15.01 -22.74
C ASN A 92 -24.18 14.98 -21.67
N ASP A 93 -23.97 14.30 -20.54
CA ASP A 93 -24.94 14.18 -19.42
C ASP A 93 -24.62 15.15 -18.25
N GLU A 94 -23.61 16.04 -18.38
CA GLU A 94 -23.25 17.09 -17.40
C GLU A 94 -23.82 18.50 -17.70
N ASP A 95 -24.98 18.58 -18.39
CA ASP A 95 -25.82 19.80 -18.49
C ASP A 95 -27.27 19.57 -18.03
#